data_AF-A0A183FRG0-F1
#
_entry.id   AF-A0A183FRG0-F1
#
_cell.length_a   1.000
_cell.length_b   1.000
_cell.length_c   1.000
_cell.angle_alpha   90.00
_cell.angle_beta   90.00
_cell.angle_gamma   90.00
#
_symmetry.space_group_name_H-M   'P 1'
#
loop_
_entity.id
_entity.type
_entity.pdbx_description
1 polymer ?
#
loop_
_entity_poly.entity_id
_entity_poly.type
_entity_poly.pdbx_seq_one_letter_code
_entity_poly.pdbx_strand_id
1 'polypeptide(L)'
;MPRFPCSALDRMRNRNSKYRSDGVHRRGGNTKTQIDFILVKHRDRGLVTDAKVVPYETVATQHRPLICTLKFAPPRQRQVERCGPARIKWWRMKEEKDAAVVARIRLPTVTNVEETWKRATDSILQAARSELA
;
A
#
# COMPACT_ATOMS: atom_id res chain seq x y z
N MET A 1 13.69 -14.61 13.84
CA MET A 1 13.43 -14.38 12.39
C MET A 1 12.78 -15.63 11.81
N PRO A 2 11.46 -15.65 11.54
CA PRO A 2 10.83 -16.85 10.98
C PRO A 2 11.30 -17.05 9.54
N ARG A 3 11.83 -18.25 9.26
CA ARG A 3 12.20 -18.69 7.91
C ARG A 3 10.91 -18.99 7.16
N PHE A 4 10.62 -18.26 6.10
CA PHE A 4 9.57 -18.67 5.17
C PHE A 4 10.02 -19.96 4.47
N PRO A 5 9.19 -21.02 4.45
CA PRO A 5 9.54 -22.28 3.78
C PRO A 5 9.59 -22.11 2.25
N CYS A 6 10.59 -22.75 1.63
CA CYS A 6 10.89 -22.67 0.19
C CYS A 6 9.68 -22.95 -0.74
N SER A 7 8.64 -23.64 -0.27
CA SER A 7 7.47 -24.03 -1.05
C SER A 7 6.56 -22.86 -1.48
N ALA A 8 6.54 -21.74 -0.74
CA ALA A 8 5.72 -20.57 -1.09
C ALA A 8 6.32 -19.78 -2.28
N LEU A 9 7.64 -19.75 -2.39
CA LEU A 9 8.35 -19.07 -3.49
C LEU A 9 8.23 -19.82 -4.81
N ASP A 10 8.26 -21.16 -4.81
CA ASP A 10 8.08 -21.95 -6.03
C ASP A 10 6.64 -21.87 -6.58
N ARG A 11 5.62 -21.74 -5.72
CA ARG A 11 4.22 -21.56 -6.18
C ARG A 11 3.97 -20.15 -6.77
N MET A 12 4.71 -19.12 -6.34
CA MET A 12 4.69 -17.78 -6.97
C MET A 12 5.43 -17.74 -8.32
N ARG A 13 6.30 -18.71 -8.59
CA ARG A 13 7.20 -18.77 -9.75
C ARG A 13 6.46 -18.98 -11.08
N ASN A 14 5.25 -19.55 -11.05
CA ASN A 14 4.54 -19.95 -12.29
C ASN A 14 3.49 -18.94 -12.79
N ARG A 15 3.20 -17.85 -12.05
CA ARG A 15 2.16 -16.87 -12.45
C ARG A 15 2.65 -15.44 -12.63
N ASN A 16 3.88 -15.15 -12.19
CA ASN A 16 4.42 -13.80 -12.16
C ASN A 16 5.77 -13.74 -12.88
N SER A 17 6.00 -12.66 -13.61
CA SER A 17 7.30 -12.34 -14.18
C SER A 17 8.16 -11.67 -13.11
N LYS A 18 9.37 -12.21 -12.94
CA LYS A 18 10.36 -11.72 -11.99
C LYS A 18 11.34 -10.82 -12.72
N TYR A 19 11.29 -9.52 -12.43
CA TYR A 19 12.27 -8.56 -12.94
C TYR A 19 13.46 -8.50 -11.99
N ARG A 20 14.66 -8.59 -12.57
CA ARG A 20 15.94 -8.53 -11.86
C ARG A 20 16.69 -7.30 -12.37
N SER A 21 17.45 -6.67 -11.50
CA SER A 21 18.53 -5.81 -11.95
C SER A 21 19.77 -6.65 -12.21
N ASP A 22 20.43 -6.39 -13.34
CA ASP A 22 21.77 -6.89 -13.59
C ASP A 22 22.73 -6.15 -12.65
N GLY A 23 23.36 -6.87 -11.73
CA GLY A 23 24.51 -6.37 -10.97
C GLY A 23 24.32 -6.05 -9.48
N VAL A 24 23.18 -6.31 -8.85
CA VAL A 24 23.02 -6.03 -7.41
C VAL A 24 23.30 -7.24 -6.51
N HIS A 25 24.46 -7.17 -5.85
CA HIS A 25 24.94 -8.15 -4.89
C HIS A 25 24.87 -7.57 -3.48
N ARG A 26 24.08 -8.16 -2.57
CA ARG A 26 24.25 -7.93 -1.12
C ARG A 26 25.59 -8.53 -0.72
N ARG A 27 26.45 -7.75 -0.06
CA ARG A 27 27.68 -8.25 0.57
C ARG A 27 27.41 -8.46 2.06
N GLY A 28 27.21 -9.71 2.45
CA GLY A 28 27.14 -10.15 3.85
C GLY A 28 27.68 -11.58 3.92
N GLY A 29 28.95 -11.73 4.31
CA GLY A 29 29.68 -13.00 4.23
C GLY A 29 29.88 -13.53 2.80
N ASN A 30 30.51 -14.71 2.67
CA ASN A 30 30.90 -15.36 1.40
C ASN A 30 29.74 -15.73 0.44
N THR A 31 28.50 -15.27 0.69
CA THR A 31 27.34 -15.58 -0.17
C THR A 31 26.68 -14.29 -0.66
N LYS A 32 26.75 -14.06 -1.98
CA LYS A 32 26.07 -12.96 -2.66
C LYS A 32 24.59 -13.31 -2.81
N THR A 33 23.70 -12.70 -2.03
CA THR A 33 22.25 -12.98 -2.11
C THR A 33 21.48 -11.73 -2.56
N GLN A 34 20.55 -11.86 -3.52
CA GLN A 34 19.63 -10.79 -3.95
C GLN A 34 18.32 -10.93 -3.16
N ILE A 35 17.92 -9.91 -2.37
CA ILE A 35 16.63 -9.92 -1.62
C ILE A 35 15.54 -9.13 -2.37
N ASP A 36 15.91 -8.07 -3.08
CA ASP A 36 14.93 -7.14 -3.62
C ASP A 36 14.42 -7.60 -5.01
N PHE A 37 13.11 -7.80 -5.13
CA PHE A 37 12.46 -8.22 -6.37
C PHE A 37 11.17 -7.42 -6.60
N ILE A 38 10.89 -7.09 -7.86
CA ILE A 38 9.58 -6.59 -8.27
C ILE A 38 8.85 -7.73 -9.00
N LEU A 39 7.70 -8.10 -8.43
CA LEU A 39 6.83 -9.13 -8.97
C LEU A 39 5.70 -8.47 -9.76
N VAL A 40 5.61 -8.81 -11.04
CA VAL A 40 4.54 -8.36 -11.92
C VAL A 40 3.75 -9.57 -12.37
N LYS A 41 2.42 -9.45 -12.39
CA LYS A 41 1.55 -10.53 -12.90
C LYS A 41 1.92 -10.82 -14.36
N HIS A 42 1.92 -12.08 -14.76
CA HIS A 42 2.32 -12.47 -16.12
C HIS A 42 1.54 -11.72 -17.20
N ARG A 43 0.22 -11.55 -17.02
CA ARG A 43 -0.65 -10.78 -17.94
C ARG A 43 -0.27 -9.30 -18.07
N ASP A 44 0.38 -8.74 -17.05
CA ASP A 44 0.71 -7.30 -16.94
C ASP A 44 2.19 -7.05 -17.28
N ARG A 45 2.93 -8.08 -17.72
CA ARG A 45 4.36 -8.02 -18.07
C ARG A 45 4.66 -6.96 -19.14
N GLY A 46 3.78 -6.80 -20.13
CA GLY A 46 3.94 -5.82 -21.21
C GLY A 46 3.81 -4.36 -20.77
N LEU A 47 3.34 -4.10 -19.54
CA LEU A 47 3.25 -2.75 -18.98
C LEU A 47 4.59 -2.26 -18.43
N VAL A 48 5.49 -3.18 -18.09
CA VAL A 48 6.82 -2.84 -17.54
C VAL A 48 7.72 -2.35 -18.66
N THR A 49 8.26 -1.15 -18.51
CA THR A 49 9.17 -0.57 -19.51
C THR A 49 10.61 -0.49 -19.08
N ASP A 50 10.86 -0.38 -17.78
CA ASP A 50 12.20 -0.36 -17.23
C ASP A 50 12.19 -0.89 -15.79
N ALA A 51 13.27 -1.53 -15.37
CA ALA A 51 13.49 -1.93 -13.99
C ALA A 51 14.97 -1.74 -13.66
N LYS A 52 15.27 -0.73 -12.83
CA LYS A 52 16.64 -0.34 -12.49
C LYS A 52 16.80 -0.18 -10.99
N VAL A 53 18.01 -0.44 -10.51
CA VAL A 53 18.37 -0.12 -9.12
C VAL A 53 18.91 1.28 -9.07
N VAL A 54 18.46 2.06 -8.10
CA VAL A 54 19.06 3.36 -7.80
C VAL A 54 20.24 3.15 -6.86
N PRO A 55 21.48 3.42 -7.31
CA PRO A 55 22.60 3.52 -6.40
C PRO A 55 22.47 4.86 -5.67
N TYR A 56 21.96 4.86 -4.44
CA TYR A 56 22.15 6.00 -3.54
C TYR A 56 23.03 5.59 -2.37
N GLU A 57 23.78 6.55 -1.86
CA GLU A 57 24.77 6.41 -0.80
C GLU A 57 24.19 5.75 0.46
N THR A 58 24.87 4.69 0.87
CA THR A 58 25.15 4.13 2.22
C THR A 58 24.30 4.44 3.45
N VAL A 59 22.99 4.72 3.37
CA VAL A 59 22.16 4.78 4.59
C VAL A 59 21.71 3.38 5.04
N ALA A 60 21.61 2.40 4.13
CA ALA A 60 21.45 0.99 4.46
C ALA A 60 22.45 0.15 3.67
N THR A 61 23.50 -0.36 4.32
CA THR A 61 24.61 -1.09 3.71
C THR A 61 24.22 -2.38 2.95
N GLN A 62 22.97 -2.84 3.08
CA GLN A 62 22.53 -4.16 2.60
C GLN A 62 21.43 -4.13 1.52
N HIS A 63 20.58 -3.09 1.49
CA HIS A 63 19.42 -3.04 0.59
C HIS A 63 19.56 -1.87 -0.38
N ARG A 64 19.37 -2.14 -1.67
CA ARG A 64 19.39 -1.11 -2.71
C ARG A 64 17.99 -0.97 -3.30
N PRO A 65 17.40 0.24 -3.29
CA PRO A 65 16.08 0.44 -3.87
C PRO A 65 16.01 0.02 -5.33
N LEU A 66 15.05 -0.86 -5.66
CA LEU A 66 14.71 -1.25 -7.03
C LEU A 66 13.51 -0.41 -7.47
N ILE A 67 13.63 0.27 -8.61
CA ILE A 67 12.56 1.06 -9.23
C ILE A 67 12.13 0.35 -10.50
N CYS A 68 10.81 0.18 -10.68
CA CYS A 68 10.21 -0.30 -11.92
C CYS A 68 9.31 0.79 -12.50
N THR A 69 9.52 1.10 -13.77
CA THR A 69 8.65 2.00 -14.53
C THR A 69 7.61 1.17 -15.26
N LEU A 70 6.34 1.45 -15.01
CA LEU A 70 5.20 0.84 -15.68
C LEU A 70 4.47 1.90 -16.52
N LYS A 71 4.20 1.59 -17.78
CA LYS A 71 3.33 2.39 -18.65
C LYS A 71 1.90 1.87 -18.53
N PHE A 72 1.05 2.67 -17.92
CA PHE A 72 -0.39 2.49 -18.00
C PHE A 72 -0.93 3.49 -19.02
N ALA A 73 -1.79 3.03 -19.94
CA ALA A 73 -2.66 3.96 -20.63
C ALA A 73 -3.53 4.67 -19.58
N PRO A 74 -3.85 5.97 -19.75
CA PRO A 74 -4.85 6.62 -18.90
C PRO A 74 -6.07 5.71 -18.85
N PRO A 75 -6.58 5.36 -17.65
CA PRO A 75 -7.77 4.55 -17.57
C PRO A 75 -8.83 5.27 -18.40
N ARG A 76 -9.36 4.60 -19.44
CA ARG A 76 -10.56 5.08 -20.11
C ARG A 76 -11.53 5.40 -18.99
N GLN A 77 -11.94 6.66 -18.87
CA GLN A 77 -12.80 7.17 -17.81
C GLN A 77 -14.20 6.53 -17.90
N ARG A 78 -14.31 5.21 -17.91
CA ARG A 78 -15.30 4.58 -17.08
C ARG A 78 -14.78 4.84 -15.69
N GLN A 79 -15.17 5.98 -15.12
CA GLN A 79 -15.59 5.96 -13.74
C GLN A 79 -16.58 4.79 -13.66
N VAL A 80 -16.05 3.58 -13.46
CA VAL A 80 -16.70 2.67 -12.56
C VAL A 80 -16.75 3.54 -11.33
N GLU A 81 -17.89 4.20 -11.13
CA GLU A 81 -18.30 4.76 -9.87
C GLU A 81 -17.74 3.77 -8.86
N ARG A 82 -16.66 4.16 -8.17
CA ARG A 82 -16.03 3.29 -7.19
C ARG A 82 -17.13 3.17 -6.17
N CYS A 83 -17.94 2.12 -6.29
CA CYS A 83 -19.17 1.89 -5.55
C CYS A 83 -18.74 1.79 -4.10
N GLY A 84 -18.76 2.92 -3.43
CA GLY A 84 -17.87 3.19 -2.32
C GLY A 84 -18.18 4.59 -1.80
N PRO A 85 -18.37 4.75 -0.48
CA PRO A 85 -18.64 6.06 0.09
C PRO A 85 -17.55 7.07 -0.30
N ALA A 86 -17.93 8.34 -0.44
CA ALA A 86 -17.00 9.42 -0.71
C ALA A 86 -15.80 9.35 0.25
N ARG A 87 -14.58 9.45 -0.30
CA ARG A 87 -13.35 9.43 0.50
C ARG A 87 -13.31 10.67 1.38
N ILE A 88 -13.20 10.45 2.69
CA ILE A 88 -13.01 11.52 3.67
C ILE A 88 -11.62 12.15 3.43
N LYS A 89 -11.58 13.47 3.26
CA LYS A 89 -10.34 14.23 3.04
C LYS A 89 -9.72 14.61 4.38
N TRP A 90 -9.12 13.65 5.08
CA TRP A 90 -8.53 13.88 6.41
C TRP A 90 -7.55 15.06 6.46
N TRP A 91 -6.87 15.39 5.37
CA TRP A 91 -5.99 16.56 5.29
C TRP A 91 -6.70 17.92 5.40
N ARG A 92 -8.03 17.96 5.31
CA ARG A 92 -8.87 19.14 5.59
C ARG A 92 -9.18 19.32 7.07
N MET A 93 -8.88 18.31 7.90
CA MET A 93 -9.00 18.37 9.35
C MET A 93 -7.83 19.17 9.92
N LYS A 94 -7.88 20.50 9.73
CA LYS A 94 -7.05 21.47 10.46
C LYS A 94 -7.83 21.96 11.69
N GLU A 95 -7.16 22.68 12.60
CA GLU A 95 -7.70 23.11 13.91
C GLU A 95 -9.15 23.62 13.87
N GLU A 96 -9.52 24.44 12.90
CA GLU A 96 -10.89 24.99 12.74
C GLU A 96 -11.97 23.90 12.53
N LYS A 97 -11.61 22.82 11.84
CA LYS A 97 -12.52 21.71 11.50
C LYS A 97 -12.50 20.58 12.53
N ASP A 98 -11.47 20.50 13.36
CA ASP A 98 -11.34 19.47 14.40
C ASP A 98 -12.46 19.59 15.44
N ALA A 99 -12.63 20.78 16.02
CA ALA A 99 -13.68 21.04 17.00
C ALA A 99 -15.10 20.76 16.45
N ALA A 100 -15.35 21.10 15.18
CA ALA A 100 -16.62 20.85 14.51
C ALA A 100 -16.89 19.35 14.32
N VAL A 101 -15.86 18.56 13.99
CA VAL A 101 -15.98 17.10 13.89
C VAL A 101 -16.23 16.49 15.26
N VAL A 102 -15.44 16.87 16.27
CA VAL A 102 -15.57 16.34 17.65
C VAL A 102 -16.94 16.65 18.24
N ALA A 103 -17.45 17.87 18.07
CA ALA A 103 -18.76 18.28 18.57
C ALA A 103 -19.92 17.48 17.96
N ARG A 104 -19.73 16.88 16.78
CA ARG A 104 -20.75 16.08 16.09
C ARG A 104 -20.70 14.59 16.43
N ILE A 105 -19.62 14.11 17.05
CA ILE A 105 -19.51 12.69 17.45
C ILE A 105 -20.45 12.43 18.62
N ARG A 106 -21.39 11.51 18.43
CA ARG A 106 -22.33 11.05 19.47
C ARG A 106 -21.94 9.65 19.89
N LEU A 107 -21.27 9.55 21.03
CA LEU A 107 -20.85 8.25 21.57
C LEU A 107 -22.07 7.47 22.11
N PRO A 108 -22.20 6.18 21.77
CA PRO A 108 -23.27 5.33 22.27
C PRO A 108 -23.03 4.91 23.74
N THR A 109 -24.11 4.69 24.49
CA THR A 109 -24.06 4.01 25.79
C THR A 109 -23.59 2.57 25.60
N VAL A 110 -22.67 2.12 26.44
CA VAL A 110 -22.10 0.76 26.35
C VAL A 110 -23.16 -0.25 26.78
N THR A 111 -23.60 -1.07 25.83
CA THR A 111 -24.51 -2.20 26.09
C THR A 111 -23.85 -3.52 25.69
N ASN A 112 -23.41 -3.61 24.44
CA ASN A 112 -22.67 -4.71 23.85
C ASN A 112 -21.41 -4.17 23.18
N VAL A 113 -20.27 -4.81 23.41
CA VAL A 113 -18.96 -4.36 22.90
C VAL A 113 -18.97 -4.21 21.37
N GLU A 114 -19.46 -5.20 20.62
CA GLU A 114 -19.44 -5.19 19.16
C GLU A 114 -20.33 -4.09 18.59
N GLU A 115 -21.55 -3.98 19.12
CA GLU A 115 -22.49 -2.95 18.67
C GLU A 115 -22.02 -1.54 19.03
N THR A 116 -21.39 -1.39 20.20
CA THR A 116 -20.84 -0.11 20.67
C THR A 116 -19.70 0.35 19.75
N TRP A 117 -18.77 -0.54 19.41
CA TRP A 117 -17.66 -0.23 18.49
C TRP A 117 -18.16 0.13 17.09
N LYS A 118 -19.14 -0.62 16.58
CA LYS A 118 -19.75 -0.34 15.28
C LYS A 118 -20.41 1.04 15.27
N ARG A 119 -21.25 1.34 16.27
CA ARG A 119 -21.94 2.63 16.39
C ARG A 119 -20.99 3.81 16.59
N ALA A 120 -19.92 3.64 17.38
CA ALA A 120 -18.90 4.66 17.56
C ALA A 120 -18.17 4.96 16.23
N THR A 121 -17.81 3.92 15.49
CA THR A 121 -17.17 4.05 14.17
C THR A 121 -18.08 4.76 13.17
N ASP A 122 -19.35 4.38 13.12
CA ASP A 122 -20.34 5.01 12.24
C ASP A 122 -20.54 6.50 12.59
N SER A 123 -20.56 6.85 13.87
CA SER A 123 -20.68 8.24 14.33
C SER A 123 -19.49 9.09 13.89
N ILE A 124 -18.26 8.57 14.03
CA ILE A 124 -17.04 9.26 13.58
C ILE A 124 -17.05 9.45 12.07
N LEU A 125 -17.42 8.41 11.31
CA LEU A 125 -17.50 8.49 9.85
C LEU A 125 -18.56 9.48 9.37
N GLN A 126 -19.71 9.56 10.04
CA GLN A 126 -20.76 10.53 9.71
C GLN A 126 -20.33 11.97 9.99
N ALA A 127 -19.73 12.23 11.15
CA ALA A 127 -19.20 13.55 11.50
C ALA A 127 -18.14 14.01 10.50
N ALA A 128 -17.17 13.13 10.20
CA ALA A 128 -16.09 13.41 9.27
C ALA A 128 -16.60 13.63 7.83
N ARG A 129 -17.60 12.87 7.35
CA ARG A 129 -18.21 13.08 6.03
C ARG A 129 -18.95 14.40 5.93
N SER A 130 -19.57 14.86 7.02
CA SER A 130 -20.31 16.12 7.03
C SER A 130 -19.38 17.33 6.94
N GLU A 131 -18.21 17.25 7.57
CA GLU A 131 -17.30 18.40 7.70
C GLU A 131 -16.11 18.39 6.71
N LEU A 132 -15.71 17.21 6.21
CA LEU A 132 -14.46 16.99 5.47
C LEU A 132 -14.64 16.39 4.05
N ALA A 133 -15.86 16.30 3.53
CA ALA A 133 -16.11 15.86 2.15
C ALA A 133 -15.50 16.80 1.08
#